data_AF-A0A956DWZ5-F1
#
_entry.id   AF-A0A956DWZ5-F1
#
_cell.length_a   1.000
_cell.length_b   1.000
_cell.length_c   1.000
_cell.angle_alpha   90.00
_cell.angle_beta   90.00
_cell.angle_gamma   90.00
#
_symmetry.space_group_name_H-M   'P 1'
#
loop_
_entity.id
_entity.type
_entity.pdbx_description
1 polymer ?
#
loop_
_entity_poly.entity_id
_entity_poly.type
_entity_poly.pdbx_seq_one_letter_code
_entity_poly.pdbx_strand_id
1 'polypeptide(L)'
;MRTWLAAAVLATSAVASPARAEDAETALRAATARVQRAAADVPSIEQTIAKHRRTARTAEKQIADAVLLMGVKDYDRAADVLNQVVERYKDHPTAFADGLNLLGETYFESKQYLSARRVFDRILDDQDKRFAPYRERAAIRLVDVALRLKEFDTLDDLFAR
;
A
#
# COMPACT_ATOMS: atom_id res chain seq x y z
N MET A 1 -73.25 20.91 -63.83
CA MET A 1 -71.95 20.31 -63.44
C MET A 1 -71.69 20.62 -61.97
N ARG A 2 -71.49 19.59 -61.13
CA ARG A 2 -70.67 19.49 -59.88
C ARG A 2 -70.92 20.49 -58.72
N THR A 3 -71.65 20.11 -57.65
CA THR A 3 -71.23 19.52 -56.33
C THR A 3 -70.58 20.52 -55.33
N TRP A 4 -71.28 20.96 -54.25
CA TRP A 4 -71.35 20.48 -52.83
C TRP A 4 -70.18 20.91 -51.87
N LEU A 5 -70.59 21.50 -50.72
CA LEU A 5 -70.09 21.39 -49.30
C LEU A 5 -68.80 22.05 -48.77
N ALA A 6 -69.02 23.03 -47.87
CA ALA A 6 -68.77 23.05 -46.41
C ALA A 6 -67.39 22.71 -45.75
N ALA A 7 -67.21 23.34 -44.57
CA ALA A 7 -66.39 22.95 -43.40
C ALA A 7 -64.89 23.34 -43.43
N ALA A 8 -64.18 23.66 -42.35
CA ALA A 8 -64.47 23.79 -40.92
C ALA A 8 -63.30 24.56 -40.24
N VAL A 9 -63.60 25.20 -39.12
CA VAL A 9 -62.66 25.72 -38.12
C VAL A 9 -61.97 24.56 -37.40
N LEU A 10 -60.65 24.62 -37.20
CA LEU A 10 -59.95 23.74 -36.27
C LEU A 10 -58.95 24.54 -35.42
N ALA A 11 -59.37 24.77 -34.17
CA ALA A 11 -58.56 25.27 -33.08
C ALA A 11 -57.53 24.20 -32.69
N THR A 12 -56.24 24.56 -32.73
CA THR A 12 -55.15 23.72 -32.24
C THR A 12 -55.02 23.88 -30.73
N SER A 13 -55.53 22.91 -29.97
CA SER A 13 -55.27 22.76 -28.54
C SER A 13 -53.85 22.23 -28.31
N ALA A 14 -53.04 23.00 -27.57
CA ALA A 14 -51.74 22.58 -27.06
C ALA A 14 -51.95 21.48 -26.00
N VAL A 15 -51.40 20.29 -26.27
CA VAL A 15 -51.36 19.19 -25.31
C VAL A 15 -50.14 19.40 -24.41
N ALA A 16 -50.37 19.80 -23.16
CA ALA A 16 -49.35 19.76 -22.12
C ALA A 16 -49.17 18.30 -21.67
N SER A 17 -48.00 17.72 -21.95
CA SER A 17 -47.63 16.39 -21.44
C SER A 17 -47.32 16.47 -19.94
N PRO A 18 -47.85 15.56 -19.09
CA PRO A 18 -47.47 15.51 -17.68
C PRO A 18 -46.06 14.92 -17.57
N ALA A 19 -45.15 15.64 -16.90
CA ALA A 19 -43.86 15.10 -16.50
C ALA A 19 -44.10 13.91 -15.55
N ARG A 20 -43.75 12.71 -15.98
CA ARG A 20 -43.91 11.47 -15.21
C ARG A 20 -43.02 11.51 -13.96
N ALA A 21 -43.64 11.52 -12.79
CA ALA A 21 -43.00 11.35 -11.48
C ALA A 21 -42.66 9.88 -11.15
N GLU A 22 -42.43 9.05 -12.17
CA GLU A 22 -42.34 7.58 -12.06
C GLU A 22 -40.93 7.09 -11.64
N ASP A 23 -39.94 7.98 -11.53
CA ASP A 23 -38.53 7.58 -11.44
C ASP A 23 -37.81 7.97 -10.14
N ALA A 24 -38.43 8.77 -9.27
CA ALA A 24 -37.79 9.15 -8.00
C ALA A 24 -37.88 8.02 -6.95
N GLU A 25 -39.05 7.40 -6.82
CA GLU A 25 -39.29 6.35 -5.82
C GLU A 25 -38.57 5.06 -6.19
N THR A 26 -38.52 4.75 -7.48
CA THR A 26 -37.83 3.60 -8.07
C THR A 26 -36.31 3.75 -7.92
N ALA A 27 -35.77 4.93 -8.19
CA ALA A 27 -34.37 5.26 -7.94
C ALA A 27 -34.01 5.19 -6.45
N LEU A 28 -34.88 5.68 -5.56
CA LEU A 28 -34.66 5.65 -4.11
C LEU A 28 -34.64 4.21 -3.56
N ARG A 29 -35.56 3.35 -4.03
CA ARG A 29 -35.57 1.92 -3.67
C ARG A 29 -34.32 1.20 -4.18
N ALA A 30 -33.90 1.50 -5.41
CA ALA A 30 -32.67 0.94 -5.97
C ALA A 30 -31.42 1.40 -5.22
N ALA A 31 -31.34 2.68 -4.84
CA ALA A 31 -30.24 3.21 -4.04
C ALA A 31 -30.20 2.61 -2.63
N THR A 32 -31.36 2.53 -1.96
CA THR A 32 -31.49 1.90 -0.64
C THR A 32 -31.07 0.43 -0.66
N ALA A 33 -31.47 -0.33 -1.69
CA ALA A 33 -31.08 -1.72 -1.85
C ALA A 33 -29.57 -1.88 -2.10
N ARG A 34 -28.93 -0.96 -2.84
CA ARG A 34 -27.47 -0.97 -3.03
C ARG A 34 -26.71 -0.67 -1.73
N VAL A 35 -27.18 0.32 -0.96
CA VAL A 35 -26.59 0.66 0.35
C VAL A 35 -26.75 -0.51 1.34
N GLN A 36 -27.91 -1.16 1.37
CA GLN A 36 -28.14 -2.32 2.23
C GLN A 36 -27.27 -3.53 1.86
N ARG A 37 -27.07 -3.80 0.56
CA ARG A 37 -26.14 -4.85 0.12
C ARG A 37 -24.69 -4.52 0.47
N ALA A 38 -24.25 -3.29 0.20
CA ALA A 38 -22.92 -2.84 0.60
C ALA A 38 -22.72 -2.93 2.12
N ALA A 39 -23.73 -2.56 2.91
CA ALA A 39 -23.70 -2.69 4.37
C ALA A 39 -23.70 -4.16 4.84
N ALA A 40 -24.33 -5.07 4.10
CA ALA A 40 -24.29 -6.51 4.38
C ALA A 40 -22.94 -7.15 4.02
N ASP A 41 -22.23 -6.59 3.04
CA ASP A 41 -20.91 -7.07 2.62
C ASP A 41 -19.78 -6.63 3.58
N VAL A 42 -19.94 -5.49 4.27
CA VAL A 42 -18.94 -4.94 5.22
C VAL A 42 -18.58 -5.95 6.33
N PRO A 43 -19.52 -6.61 7.03
CA PRO A 43 -19.19 -7.64 8.03
C PRO A 43 -18.42 -8.83 7.46
N SER A 44 -18.63 -9.19 6.19
CA SER A 44 -17.91 -10.31 5.54
C SER A 44 -16.46 -9.95 5.23
N ILE A 45 -16.21 -8.68 4.87
CA ILE A 45 -14.87 -8.12 4.66
C ILE A 45 -14.14 -8.04 6.00
N GLU A 46 -14.80 -7.56 7.06
CA GLU A 46 -14.24 -7.50 8.40
C GLU A 46 -13.89 -8.89 8.94
N GLN A 47 -14.75 -9.90 8.72
CA GLN A 47 -14.47 -11.28 9.11
C GLN A 47 -13.32 -11.88 8.30
N THR A 48 -13.19 -11.55 7.03
CA THR A 48 -12.07 -12.00 6.17
C THR A 48 -10.76 -11.37 6.63
N ILE A 49 -10.75 -10.06 6.89
CA ILE A 49 -9.61 -9.34 7.46
C ILE A 49 -9.27 -9.88 8.86
N ALA A 50 -10.27 -10.18 9.70
CA ALA A 50 -10.08 -10.74 11.03
C ALA A 50 -9.55 -12.18 10.98
N LYS A 51 -9.97 -12.99 10.00
CA LYS A 51 -9.44 -14.35 9.77
C LYS A 51 -7.98 -14.30 9.31
N HIS A 52 -7.64 -13.38 8.41
CA HIS A 52 -6.25 -13.13 7.98
C HIS A 52 -5.39 -12.50 9.09
N ARG A 53 -5.97 -11.66 9.96
CA ARG A 53 -5.31 -11.13 11.17
C ARG A 53 -5.16 -12.17 12.27
N ARG A 54 -6.06 -13.16 12.38
CA ARG A 54 -5.96 -14.26 13.35
C ARG A 54 -4.85 -15.24 12.98
N THR A 55 -4.51 -15.35 11.71
CA THR A 55 -3.22 -15.88 11.24
C THR A 55 -2.18 -14.77 11.13
N ALA A 56 -2.09 -13.87 12.12
CA ALA A 56 -1.00 -12.91 12.22
C ALA A 56 0.32 -13.67 12.10
N ARG A 57 0.99 -13.50 10.97
CA ARG A 57 2.31 -14.08 10.75
C ARG A 57 3.21 -13.48 11.83
N THR A 58 3.88 -14.33 12.60
CA THR A 58 4.84 -13.88 13.60
C THR A 58 5.99 -13.15 12.91
N ALA A 59 6.72 -12.33 13.65
CA ALA A 59 7.83 -11.57 13.09
C ALA A 59 8.88 -12.50 12.45
N GLU A 60 9.15 -13.65 13.09
CA GLU A 60 10.07 -14.68 12.60
C GLU A 60 9.61 -15.27 11.27
N LYS A 61 8.30 -15.54 11.13
CA LYS A 61 7.75 -16.07 9.88
C LYS A 61 7.86 -15.05 8.75
N GLN A 62 7.61 -13.77 9.04
CA GLN A 62 7.75 -12.71 8.04
C GLN A 62 9.22 -12.50 7.63
N ILE A 63 10.15 -12.54 8.59
CA ILE A 63 11.58 -12.49 8.31
C ILE A 63 12.02 -13.69 7.45
N ALA A 64 11.58 -14.91 7.79
CA ALA A 64 11.87 -16.10 6.99
C ALA A 64 11.31 -15.99 5.56
N ASP A 65 10.07 -15.52 5.41
CA ASP A 65 9.44 -15.28 4.11
C ASP A 65 10.26 -14.25 3.30
N ALA A 66 10.72 -13.16 3.92
CA ALA A 66 11.56 -12.16 3.27
C ALA A 66 12.92 -12.73 2.81
N VAL A 67 13.58 -13.54 3.63
CA VAL A 67 14.85 -14.20 3.25
C VAL A 67 14.66 -15.13 2.05
N LEU A 68 13.54 -15.86 1.98
CA LEU A 68 13.21 -16.68 0.82
C LEU A 68 13.00 -15.83 -0.44
N LEU A 69 12.30 -14.69 -0.31
CA LEU A 69 12.08 -13.73 -1.40
C LEU A 69 13.41 -13.14 -1.89
N MET A 70 14.31 -12.75 -0.99
CA MET A 70 15.67 -12.32 -1.34
C MET A 70 16.44 -13.41 -2.09
N GLY A 71 16.31 -14.67 -1.65
CA GLY A 71 16.96 -15.82 -2.30
C GLY A 71 16.53 -16.05 -3.75
N VAL A 72 15.26 -15.78 -4.07
CA VAL A 72 14.75 -15.79 -5.46
C VAL A 72 14.85 -14.43 -6.15
N LYS A 73 15.53 -13.46 -5.53
CA LYS A 73 15.76 -12.08 -6.01
C LYS A 73 14.47 -11.26 -6.20
N ASP A 74 13.40 -11.65 -5.53
CA ASP A 74 12.15 -10.89 -5.47
C ASP A 74 12.28 -9.80 -4.39
N TYR A 75 13.17 -8.84 -4.67
CA TYR A 75 13.57 -7.83 -3.70
C TYR A 75 12.47 -6.83 -3.37
N ASP A 76 11.55 -6.56 -4.31
CA ASP A 76 10.42 -5.67 -4.07
C ASP A 76 9.49 -6.26 -3.00
N ARG A 77 9.13 -7.53 -3.16
CA ARG A 77 8.28 -8.20 -2.16
C ARG A 77 9.03 -8.46 -0.85
N ALA A 78 10.33 -8.71 -0.89
CA ALA A 78 11.14 -8.81 0.33
C ALA A 78 11.10 -7.48 1.11
N ALA A 79 11.28 -6.35 0.43
CA ALA A 79 11.23 -5.03 1.05
C ALA A 79 9.85 -4.73 1.64
N ASP A 80 8.76 -5.07 0.94
CA ASP A 80 7.39 -4.89 1.47
C ASP A 80 7.16 -5.66 2.77
N VAL A 81 7.61 -6.91 2.84
CA VAL A 81 7.47 -7.75 4.05
C VAL A 81 8.34 -7.19 5.17
N LEU A 82 9.58 -6.79 4.89
CA LEU A 82 10.50 -6.26 5.89
C LEU A 82 10.07 -4.88 6.42
N ASN A 83 9.48 -4.03 5.58
CA ASN A 83 8.86 -2.77 6.01
C ASN A 83 7.75 -3.02 7.03
N GLN A 84 6.88 -4.01 6.78
CA GLN A 84 5.86 -4.40 7.76
C GLN A 84 6.49 -4.89 9.08
N VAL A 85 7.60 -5.63 9.01
CA VAL A 85 8.30 -6.10 10.21
C VAL A 85 8.81 -4.93 11.05
N VAL A 86 9.54 -4.00 10.44
CA VAL A 86 10.15 -2.86 11.17
C VAL A 86 9.12 -1.86 11.68
N GLU A 87 7.95 -1.77 11.03
CA GLU A 87 6.85 -0.92 11.46
C GLU A 87 6.06 -1.51 12.63
N ARG A 88 5.75 -2.82 12.56
CA ARG A 88 4.89 -3.49 13.55
C ARG A 88 5.66 -3.92 14.79
N TYR A 89 6.92 -4.29 14.65
CA TYR A 89 7.68 -4.96 15.72
C TYR A 89 8.80 -4.09 16.30
N LYS A 90 8.58 -2.76 16.38
CA LYS A 90 9.58 -1.78 16.88
C LYS A 90 10.16 -2.13 18.24
N ASP A 91 9.36 -2.69 19.14
CA ASP A 91 9.77 -3.05 20.51
C ASP A 91 10.19 -4.53 20.63
N HIS A 92 10.14 -5.30 19.55
CA HIS A 92 10.50 -6.72 19.57
C HIS A 92 12.00 -6.89 19.82
N PRO A 93 12.41 -7.81 20.71
CA PRO A 93 13.80 -7.91 21.18
C PRO A 93 14.83 -8.13 20.07
N THR A 94 14.45 -8.78 18.97
CA THR A 94 15.37 -9.10 17.85
C THR A 94 14.83 -8.64 16.50
N ALA A 95 13.59 -9.02 16.17
CA ALA A 95 12.98 -8.79 14.86
C ALA A 95 13.05 -7.35 14.33
N PHE A 96 13.05 -6.33 15.19
CA PHE A 96 13.24 -4.95 14.73
C PHE A 96 14.61 -4.73 14.09
N ALA A 97 15.67 -5.15 14.79
CA ALA A 97 17.04 -5.00 14.31
C ALA A 97 17.31 -5.96 13.15
N ASP A 98 16.84 -7.20 13.22
CA ASP A 98 16.95 -8.19 12.15
C ASP A 98 16.25 -7.69 10.87
N GLY A 99 15.04 -7.16 11.02
CA GLY A 99 14.24 -6.60 9.94
C GLY A 99 14.90 -5.40 9.27
N LEU A 100 15.41 -4.43 10.04
CA LEU A 100 16.14 -3.28 9.49
C LEU A 100 17.40 -3.72 8.76
N ASN A 101 18.17 -4.62 9.37
CA ASN A 101 19.39 -5.14 8.78
C ASN A 101 19.13 -5.85 7.44
N LEU A 102 18.12 -6.72 7.36
CA LEU A 102 17.71 -7.37 6.11
C LEU A 102 17.11 -6.40 5.10
N LEU A 103 16.41 -5.37 5.53
CA LEU A 103 15.84 -4.34 4.66
C LEU A 103 16.94 -3.53 3.97
N GLY A 104 18.00 -3.18 4.71
CA GLY A 104 19.18 -2.52 4.16
C GLY A 104 19.86 -3.36 3.08
N GLU A 105 20.08 -4.66 3.36
CA GLU A 105 20.62 -5.60 2.38
C GLU A 105 19.71 -5.74 1.15
N THR A 106 18.40 -5.83 1.34
CA THR A 106 17.42 -5.93 0.24
C THR A 106 17.49 -4.70 -0.68
N TYR A 107 17.56 -3.50 -0.10
CA TYR A 107 17.74 -2.28 -0.89
C TYR A 107 19.10 -2.24 -1.59
N PHE A 108 20.16 -2.71 -0.93
CA PHE A 108 21.49 -2.73 -1.52
C PHE A 108 21.56 -3.68 -2.72
N GLU A 109 21.07 -4.91 -2.57
CA GLU A 109 21.06 -5.94 -3.61
C GLU A 109 20.15 -5.57 -4.81
N SER A 110 19.07 -4.83 -4.54
CA SER A 110 18.21 -4.24 -5.58
C SER A 110 18.74 -2.93 -6.18
N LYS A 111 19.96 -2.51 -5.81
CA LYS A 111 20.62 -1.27 -6.27
C LYS A 111 19.91 0.03 -5.89
N GLN A 112 19.01 -0.03 -4.91
CA GLN A 112 18.35 1.14 -4.33
C GLN A 112 19.26 1.79 -3.28
N TYR A 113 20.42 2.26 -3.71
CA TYR A 113 21.52 2.67 -2.81
C TYR A 113 21.15 3.80 -1.84
N LEU A 114 20.29 4.74 -2.24
CA LEU A 114 19.81 5.80 -1.34
C LEU A 114 18.89 5.27 -0.23
N SER A 115 18.06 4.27 -0.53
CA SER A 115 17.23 3.61 0.49
C SER A 115 18.10 2.75 1.40
N ALA A 116 19.06 2.02 0.83
CA ALA A 116 20.03 1.24 1.60
C ALA A 116 20.81 2.13 2.58
N ARG A 117 21.33 3.28 2.11
CA ARG A 117 22.02 4.26 2.94
C ARG A 117 21.20 4.65 4.17
N ARG A 118 19.97 5.12 3.97
CA ARG A 118 19.09 5.54 5.08
C ARG A 118 18.90 4.45 6.13
N VAL A 119 18.79 3.20 5.71
CA VAL A 119 18.62 2.06 6.62
C VAL A 119 19.91 1.76 7.37
N PHE A 120 21.06 1.72 6.68
CA PHE A 120 22.34 1.45 7.32
C PHE A 120 22.79 2.59 8.26
N ASP A 121 22.55 3.85 7.90
CA ASP A 121 22.78 5.00 8.79
C ASP A 121 21.95 4.86 10.08
N ARG A 122 20.69 4.47 9.95
CA ARG A 122 19.83 4.22 11.12
C ARG A 122 20.41 3.15 12.04
N ILE A 123 20.92 2.05 11.49
CA ILE A 123 21.55 0.98 12.28
C ILE A 123 22.83 1.49 12.97
N LEU A 124 23.61 2.33 12.28
CA LEU A 124 24.88 2.84 12.79
C LEU A 124 24.68 3.90 13.88
N ASP A 125 23.70 4.79 13.75
CA ASP A 125 23.46 5.92 14.66
C ASP A 125 22.64 5.57 15.90
N ASP A 126 21.66 4.68 15.76
CA ASP A 126 20.74 4.37 16.85
C ASP A 126 21.50 3.65 17.97
N GLN A 127 21.42 4.13 19.21
CA GLN A 127 22.16 3.58 20.36
C GLN A 127 21.54 2.30 20.95
N ASP A 128 20.45 1.80 20.38
CA ASP A 128 19.85 0.55 20.81
C ASP A 128 20.84 -0.62 20.68
N LYS A 129 21.05 -1.33 21.79
CA LYS A 129 21.94 -2.50 21.87
C LYS A 129 21.55 -3.62 20.89
N ARG A 130 20.28 -3.68 20.47
CA ARG A 130 19.80 -4.65 19.47
C ARG A 130 20.53 -4.51 18.12
N PHE A 131 21.07 -3.33 17.82
CA PHE A 131 21.84 -3.10 16.59
C PHE A 131 23.32 -3.48 16.68
N ALA A 132 23.85 -3.77 17.87
CA ALA A 132 25.28 -4.07 18.05
C ALA A 132 25.83 -5.13 17.07
N PRO A 133 25.13 -6.25 16.77
CA PRO A 133 25.62 -7.24 15.82
C PRO A 133 25.71 -6.77 14.37
N TYR A 134 25.08 -5.63 14.04
CA TYR A 134 24.88 -5.17 12.66
C TYR A 134 25.65 -3.90 12.33
N ARG A 135 26.20 -3.19 13.33
CA ARG A 135 26.90 -1.89 13.13
C ARG A 135 28.10 -1.99 12.20
N GLU A 136 28.98 -2.95 12.44
CA GLU A 136 30.19 -3.14 11.61
C GLU A 136 29.80 -3.39 10.15
N ARG A 137 28.84 -4.29 9.93
CA ARG A 137 28.33 -4.59 8.59
C ARG A 137 27.66 -3.38 7.94
N ALA A 138 26.87 -2.62 8.69
CA ALA A 138 26.24 -1.40 8.21
C ALA A 138 27.28 -0.35 7.79
N ALA A 139 28.36 -0.17 8.55
CA ALA A 139 29.45 0.72 8.20
C ALA A 139 30.14 0.29 6.89
N ILE A 140 30.44 -1.00 6.73
CA ILE A 140 30.99 -1.55 5.48
C ILE A 140 30.04 -1.30 4.31
N ARG A 141 28.73 -1.52 4.49
CA ARG A 141 27.73 -1.26 3.46
C ARG A 141 27.60 0.22 3.11
N LEU A 142 27.79 1.13 4.07
CA LEU A 142 27.81 2.56 3.79
C LEU A 142 29.02 2.96 2.94
N VAL A 143 30.19 2.34 3.16
CA VAL A 143 31.35 2.48 2.27
C VAL A 143 30.99 1.96 0.87
N ASP A 144 30.44 0.75 0.75
CA ASP A 144 30.01 0.20 -0.54
C ASP A 144 29.04 1.14 -1.27
N VAL A 145 28.06 1.69 -0.54
CA VAL A 145 27.09 2.64 -1.09
C VAL A 145 27.76 3.92 -1.59
N ALA A 146 28.67 4.52 -0.80
CA ALA A 146 29.42 5.70 -1.21
C ALA A 146 30.24 5.44 -2.49
N LEU A 147 30.89 4.28 -2.58
CA LEU A 147 31.62 3.87 -3.79
C LEU A 147 30.68 3.71 -5.01
N ARG A 148 29.50 3.10 -4.82
CA ARG A 148 28.50 2.92 -5.90
C ARG A 148 27.92 4.24 -6.40
N LEU A 149 27.74 5.20 -5.51
CA LEU A 149 27.23 6.53 -5.81
C LEU A 149 28.33 7.52 -6.22
N LYS A 150 29.61 7.14 -6.08
CA LYS A 150 30.80 7.99 -6.31
C LYS A 150 30.84 9.23 -5.42
N GLU A 151 30.37 9.07 -4.19
CA GLU A 151 30.33 10.13 -3.17
C GLU A 151 31.47 9.90 -2.17
N PHE A 152 32.71 10.07 -2.61
CA PHE A 152 33.88 9.76 -1.77
C PHE A 152 34.05 10.74 -0.61
N ASP A 153 33.58 11.97 -0.78
CA ASP A 153 33.66 13.03 0.24
C ASP A 153 32.88 12.67 1.52
N THR A 154 31.90 11.76 1.44
CA THR A 154 31.13 11.32 2.62
C THR A 154 31.86 10.26 3.46
N LEU A 155 32.99 9.74 2.98
CA LEU A 155 33.73 8.67 3.67
C LEU A 155 34.46 9.18 4.90
N ASP A 156 34.98 10.41 4.86
CA ASP A 156 35.68 11.01 6.01
C ASP A 156 34.74 11.14 7.22
N ASP A 157 33.52 11.61 6.99
CA ASP A 157 32.48 11.69 8.02
C ASP A 157 32.10 10.30 8.56
N LEU A 158 32.02 9.29 7.68
CA LEU A 158 31.69 7.92 8.08
C LEU A 158 32.78 7.30 8.97
N PHE A 159 34.06 7.54 8.66
CA PHE A 159 35.18 7.00 9.43
C PHE A 159 35.39 7.71 10.78
N ALA A 160 34.78 8.88 10.97
CA ALA A 160 34.83 9.63 12.22
C ALA A 160 33.74 9.23 13.24
N ARG A 161 32.76 8.41 12.85
CA ARG A 161 31.66 7.91 13.71
C ARG A 161 32.09 6.68 14.51
#